data_AF-A0A9W4L1N1-F1
#
_entry.id   AF-A0A9W4L1N1-F1
#
_cell.length_a   1.000
_cell.length_b   1.000
_cell.length_c   1.000
_cell.angle_alpha   90.00
_cell.angle_beta   90.00
_cell.angle_gamma   90.00
#
_symmetry.space_group_name_H-M   'P 1'
#
loop_
_entity.id
_entity.type
_entity.pdbx_description
1 polymer ?
#
loop_
_entity_poly.entity_id
_entity_poly.type
_entity_poly.pdbx_seq_one_letter_code
_entity_poly.pdbx_strand_id
1 'polypeptide(L)'
;MGKVLLVGKGKLFKSVKESIGATHTDTSNVETLDYDEEWFKPTRNLKECDGEMVHKSEQDNCVYLFPNSLFDGINLVRIFSEFKSYRLFVVTHDHQYSSLYKKMGADFVIFSKPECYSYNWLLTCGT
;
A
#
# COMPACT_ATOMS: atom_id res chain seq x y z
N MET A 1 -4.02 -17.97 -6.04
CA MET A 1 -4.51 -16.80 -5.29
C MET A 1 -3.31 -15.91 -5.06
N GLY A 2 -3.30 -14.71 -5.63
CA GLY A 2 -2.19 -13.76 -5.50
C GLY A 2 -2.08 -13.21 -4.09
N LYS A 3 -0.85 -13.01 -3.61
CA LYS A 3 -0.62 -12.30 -2.35
C LYS A 3 -0.85 -10.81 -2.51
N VAL A 4 -1.35 -10.18 -1.46
CA VAL A 4 -1.71 -8.77 -1.39
C VAL A 4 -0.98 -8.14 -0.20
N LEU A 5 -0.19 -7.10 -0.46
CA LEU A 5 0.49 -6.34 0.57
C LEU A 5 -0.20 -5.00 0.80
N LEU A 6 -0.58 -4.73 2.05
CA LEU A 6 -1.18 -3.47 2.48
C LEU A 6 -0.15 -2.69 3.30
N VAL A 7 0.35 -1.58 2.77
CA VAL A 7 1.37 -0.75 3.41
C VAL A 7 0.76 0.58 3.81
N GLY A 8 0.81 0.96 5.07
CA GLY A 8 0.19 2.21 5.46
C GLY A 8 0.27 2.57 6.92
N LYS A 9 -0.24 3.76 7.24
CA LYS A 9 -0.44 4.26 8.60
C LYS A 9 -1.66 5.18 8.63
N GLY A 10 -2.07 5.53 9.84
CA GLY A 10 -3.13 6.53 10.06
C GLY A 10 -4.54 5.95 10.04
N LYS A 11 -5.53 6.84 10.05
CA LYS A 11 -6.94 6.49 10.26
C LYS A 11 -7.47 5.54 9.18
N LEU A 12 -7.16 5.81 7.91
CA LEU A 12 -7.65 4.99 6.79
C LEU A 12 -7.08 3.57 6.85
N PHE A 13 -5.77 3.43 7.08
CA PHE A 13 -5.14 2.12 7.20
C PHE A 13 -5.65 1.34 8.43
N LYS A 14 -5.85 2.02 9.55
CA LYS A 14 -6.42 1.42 10.75
C LYS A 14 -7.82 0.83 10.48
N SER A 15 -8.70 1.59 9.83
CA SER A 15 -10.03 1.12 9.46
C SER A 15 -9.99 -0.08 8.52
N VAL A 16 -9.01 -0.15 7.61
CA VAL A 16 -8.80 -1.30 6.72
C VAL A 16 -8.38 -2.53 7.52
N LYS A 17 -7.39 -2.42 8.42
CA LYS A 17 -6.97 -3.53 9.29
C LYS A 17 -8.12 -4.06 10.14
N GLU A 18 -8.90 -3.16 10.74
CA GLU A 18 -10.07 -3.52 11.56
C GLU A 18 -11.14 -4.23 10.72
N SER A 19 -11.43 -3.74 9.51
CA SER A 19 -12.40 -4.38 8.61
C SER A 19 -11.96 -5.78 8.19
N ILE A 20 -10.68 -5.97 7.86
CA ILE A 20 -10.14 -7.26 7.44
C ILE A 20 -10.18 -8.27 8.59
N GLY A 21 -9.83 -7.84 9.82
CA GLY A 21 -9.90 -8.69 11.00
C GLY A 21 -11.32 -9.02 11.47
N ALA A 22 -12.31 -8.17 11.14
CA ALA A 22 -13.71 -8.37 11.51
C ALA A 22 -14.48 -9.30 10.55
N THR A 23 -13.98 -9.50 9.33
CA THR A 23 -14.66 -10.32 8.31
C THR A 23 -14.31 -11.80 8.44
N HIS A 24 -15.30 -12.70 8.29
CA HIS A 24 -15.10 -14.15 8.13
C HIS A 24 -14.48 -14.54 6.77
N THR A 25 -13.76 -13.63 6.12
CA THR A 25 -13.15 -13.83 4.81
C THR A 25 -11.76 -14.40 5.01
N ASP A 26 -11.32 -15.29 4.13
CA ASP A 26 -9.95 -15.80 4.16
C ASP A 26 -8.97 -14.66 3.84
N THR A 27 -8.12 -14.33 4.81
CA THR A 27 -7.09 -13.28 4.71
C THR A 27 -5.69 -13.88 4.67
N SER A 28 -5.55 -15.19 4.43
CA SER A 28 -4.25 -15.89 4.41
C SER A 28 -3.30 -15.36 3.33
N ASN A 29 -3.83 -14.71 2.29
CA ASN A 29 -3.07 -14.08 1.23
C ASN A 29 -2.84 -12.57 1.43
N VAL A 30 -3.18 -12.01 2.60
CA VAL A 30 -3.02 -10.58 2.90
C VAL A 30 -1.93 -10.39 3.95
N GLU A 31 -0.95 -9.56 3.62
CA GLU A 31 0.05 -9.07 4.57
C GLU A 31 -0.18 -7.59 4.83
N THR A 32 -0.04 -7.16 6.08
CA THR A 32 -0.15 -5.74 6.46
C THR A 32 1.18 -5.26 7.04
N LEU A 33 1.64 -4.09 6.60
CA LEU A 33 2.91 -3.50 7.00
C LEU A 33 2.74 -2.03 7.36
N ASP A 34 3.16 -1.67 8.57
CA ASP A 34 3.26 -0.27 9.01
C ASP A 34 4.64 0.28 8.60
N TYR A 35 4.69 1.30 7.73
CA TYR A 35 5.96 1.86 7.24
C TYR A 35 6.68 2.68 8.32
N ASP A 36 8.01 2.66 8.34
CA ASP A 36 8.80 3.50 9.25
C ASP A 36 9.23 4.82 8.57
N GLU A 37 9.27 5.93 9.32
CA GLU A 37 9.75 7.22 8.79
C GLU A 37 11.22 7.15 8.36
N GLU A 38 11.99 6.24 8.96
CA GLU A 38 13.35 5.95 8.57
C GLU A 38 13.45 5.45 7.12
N TRP A 39 12.37 4.94 6.51
CA TRP A 39 12.37 4.51 5.09
C TRP A 39 12.54 5.69 4.14
N PHE A 40 12.22 6.91 4.60
CA PHE A 40 12.23 8.11 3.77
C PHE A 40 13.57 8.84 3.80
N LYS A 41 14.56 8.35 4.56
CA LYS A 41 15.86 9.00 4.68
C LYS A 41 16.67 8.89 3.39
N PRO A 42 17.17 10.01 2.82
CA PRO A 42 17.89 10.02 1.53
C PRO A 42 19.19 9.22 1.52
N THR A 43 19.83 9.07 2.68
CA THR A 43 21.13 8.38 2.85
C THR A 43 21.01 6.87 2.92
N ARG A 44 19.77 6.34 2.93
CA ARG A 44 19.52 4.91 3.05
C ARG A 44 19.67 4.25 1.69
N ASN A 45 20.54 3.26 1.62
CA ASN A 45 20.63 2.39 0.44
C ASN A 45 19.40 1.50 0.44
N LEU A 46 18.41 1.87 -0.39
CA LEU A 46 17.11 1.20 -0.50
C LEU A 46 17.30 -0.33 -0.63
N LYS A 47 18.24 -0.79 -1.46
CA LYS A 47 18.53 -2.23 -1.63
C LYS A 47 18.99 -2.98 -0.37
N GLU A 48 19.62 -2.32 0.61
CA GLU A 48 20.19 -2.98 1.80
C GLU A 48 19.23 -3.00 3.00
N CYS A 49 18.33 -2.01 3.12
CA CYS A 49 17.27 -2.01 4.14
C CYS A 49 15.96 -2.61 3.63
N ASP A 50 15.71 -2.52 2.32
CA ASP A 50 14.49 -3.01 1.70
C ASP A 50 14.60 -4.48 1.28
N GLY A 51 15.69 -5.20 1.56
CA GLY A 51 15.80 -6.61 1.18
C GLY A 51 14.60 -7.44 1.62
N GLU A 52 14.14 -7.25 2.86
CA GLU A 52 12.96 -7.96 3.38
C GLU A 52 11.64 -7.47 2.75
N MET A 53 11.54 -6.17 2.42
CA MET A 53 10.32 -5.55 1.89
C MET A 53 10.16 -5.77 0.38
N VAL A 54 11.27 -5.66 -0.37
CA VAL A 54 11.41 -6.01 -1.78
C VAL A 54 11.13 -7.49 -1.95
N HIS A 55 11.77 -8.37 -1.17
CA HIS A 55 11.50 -9.80 -1.27
C HIS A 55 10.06 -10.19 -0.96
N LYS A 56 9.39 -9.49 -0.04
CA LYS A 56 7.95 -9.68 0.20
C LYS A 56 7.14 -9.22 -1.01
N SER A 57 7.38 -7.99 -1.48
CA SER A 57 6.68 -7.40 -2.62
C SER A 57 6.88 -8.16 -3.94
N GLU A 58 8.03 -8.80 -4.14
CA GLU A 58 8.32 -9.64 -5.32
C GLU A 58 7.40 -10.87 -5.42
N GLN A 59 6.83 -11.31 -4.29
CA GLN A 59 5.90 -12.43 -4.21
C GLN A 59 4.43 -11.98 -4.27
N ASP A 60 4.18 -10.67 -4.23
CA ASP A 60 2.84 -10.09 -4.22
C ASP A 60 2.38 -9.75 -5.64
N ASN A 61 1.08 -9.95 -5.91
CA ASN A 61 0.48 -9.53 -7.16
C ASN A 61 0.01 -8.07 -7.10
N CYS A 62 -0.31 -7.58 -5.90
CA CYS A 62 -0.88 -6.27 -5.66
C CYS A 62 -0.31 -5.66 -4.39
N VAL A 63 0.10 -4.40 -4.47
CA VAL A 63 0.52 -3.58 -3.33
C VAL A 63 -0.42 -2.39 -3.19
N TYR A 64 -1.00 -2.21 -2.01
CA TYR A 64 -1.85 -1.07 -1.67
C TYR A 64 -1.15 -0.17 -0.67
N LEU A 65 -0.91 1.08 -1.07
CA LEU A 65 -0.33 2.12 -0.23
C LEU A 65 -1.44 2.97 0.39
N PHE A 66 -1.47 3.07 1.72
CA PHE A 66 -2.37 3.93 2.49
C PHE A 66 -1.54 5.03 3.17
N PRO A 67 -1.15 6.09 2.43
CA PRO A 67 -0.34 7.16 2.98
C PRO A 67 -1.13 7.98 4.01
N ASN A 68 -0.46 8.35 5.10
CA ASN A 68 -1.04 9.22 6.12
C ASN A 68 -0.93 10.72 5.75
N SER A 69 0.01 11.07 4.88
CA SER A 69 0.21 12.42 4.35
C SER A 69 0.64 12.40 2.87
N LEU A 70 0.61 13.56 2.19
CA LEU A 70 1.13 13.70 0.83
C LEU A 70 2.60 13.24 0.73
N PHE A 71 3.42 13.67 1.69
CA PHE A 71 4.86 13.36 1.69
C PHE A 71 5.10 11.86 1.82
N ASP A 72 4.35 11.19 2.69
CA ASP A 72 4.39 9.73 2.82
C ASP A 72 4.02 9.06 1.50
N GLY A 73 2.95 9.54 0.84
CA GLY A 73 2.53 9.00 -0.45
C GLY A 73 3.58 9.14 -1.54
N ILE A 74 4.23 10.30 -1.62
CA ILE A 74 5.33 10.55 -2.56
C ILE A 74 6.47 9.57 -2.32
N ASN A 75 6.89 9.40 -1.07
CA ASN A 75 8.02 8.53 -0.75
C ASN A 75 7.69 7.05 -0.94
N LEU A 76 6.50 6.60 -0.50
CA LEU A 76 6.06 5.22 -0.70
C LEU A 76 5.94 4.89 -2.18
N VAL A 77 5.30 5.74 -2.99
CA VAL A 77 5.19 5.48 -4.44
C VAL A 77 6.58 5.41 -5.06
N ARG A 78 7.49 6.31 -4.70
CA ARG A 78 8.87 6.27 -5.19
C ARG A 78 9.52 4.91 -4.89
N ILE A 79 9.51 4.47 -3.63
CA ILE A 79 10.12 3.19 -3.21
C ILE A 79 9.50 2.02 -3.98
N PHE A 80 8.17 1.87 -3.96
CA PHE A 80 7.50 0.72 -4.56
C PHE A 80 7.43 0.78 -6.09
N SER A 81 7.65 1.94 -6.71
CA SER A 81 7.76 2.04 -8.17
C SER A 81 9.10 1.53 -8.71
N GLU A 82 10.16 1.55 -7.90
CA GLU A 82 11.50 1.10 -8.30
C GLU A 82 11.60 -0.43 -8.44
N PHE A 83 10.76 -1.18 -7.73
CA PHE A 83 10.82 -2.66 -7.65
C PHE A 83 9.60 -3.34 -8.30
N LYS A 84 9.06 -2.74 -9.35
CA LYS A 84 7.73 -3.04 -9.89
C LYS A 84 7.65 -4.40 -10.61
N SER A 85 7.25 -5.45 -9.90
CA SER A 85 6.74 -6.72 -10.46
C SER A 85 5.24 -6.94 -10.22
N TYR A 86 4.60 -6.00 -9.51
CA TYR A 86 3.21 -6.03 -9.04
C TYR A 86 2.40 -4.83 -9.54
N ARG A 87 1.08 -4.88 -9.33
CA ARG A 87 0.20 -3.71 -9.49
C ARG A 87 0.27 -2.84 -8.24
N LEU A 88 0.62 -1.56 -8.42
CA LEU A 88 0.76 -0.59 -7.34
C LEU A 88 -0.47 0.32 -7.27
N PHE A 89 -1.18 0.24 -6.15
CA PHE A 89 -2.36 1.04 -5.85
C PHE A 89 -2.04 2.06 -4.75
N VAL A 90 -2.51 3.29 -4.89
CA VAL A 90 -2.54 4.28 -3.79
C VAL A 90 -3.96 4.50 -3.36
N VAL A 91 -4.27 4.24 -2.09
CA VAL A 91 -5.58 4.47 -1.49
C VAL A 91 -5.52 5.73 -0.63
N THR A 92 -6.21 6.79 -1.05
CA THR A 92 -6.17 8.10 -0.39
C THR A 92 -7.56 8.69 -0.27
N HIS A 93 -7.75 9.63 0.65
CA HIS A 93 -8.99 10.41 0.75
C HIS A 93 -8.89 11.74 -0.02
N ASP A 94 -7.70 12.12 -0.49
CA ASP A 94 -7.46 13.40 -1.16
C ASP A 94 -7.33 13.22 -2.69
N HIS A 95 -8.33 13.73 -3.40
CA HIS A 95 -8.40 13.65 -4.87
C HIS A 95 -7.32 14.47 -5.57
N GLN A 96 -6.81 15.53 -4.94
CA GLN A 96 -5.91 16.49 -5.57
C GLN A 96 -4.56 15.85 -5.94
N TYR A 97 -4.18 14.78 -5.25
CA TYR A 97 -2.88 14.10 -5.44
C TYR A 97 -2.93 12.92 -6.41
N SER A 98 -4.10 12.59 -6.97
CA SER A 98 -4.24 11.42 -7.85
C SER A 98 -3.32 11.47 -9.07
N SER A 99 -3.29 12.62 -9.75
CA SER A 99 -2.44 12.83 -10.93
C SER A 99 -0.95 12.76 -10.58
N LEU A 100 -0.57 13.19 -9.37
CA LEU A 100 0.80 13.12 -8.89
C LEU A 100 1.22 11.66 -8.69
N TYR A 101 0.43 10.87 -7.95
CA TYR A 101 0.75 9.47 -7.68
C TYR A 101 0.87 8.64 -8.96
N LYS A 102 -0.02 8.86 -9.94
CA LYS A 102 0.08 8.21 -11.25
C LYS A 102 1.36 8.58 -12.00
N LYS A 103 1.72 9.87 -12.02
CA LYS A 103 2.98 10.33 -12.64
C LYS A 103 4.22 9.73 -11.97
N MET A 104 4.13 9.43 -10.68
CA MET A 104 5.21 8.85 -9.90
C MET A 104 5.34 7.32 -10.03
N GLY A 105 4.38 6.64 -10.67
CA GLY A 105 4.48 5.21 -10.96
C GLY A 105 3.38 4.32 -10.39
N ALA A 106 2.40 4.89 -9.65
CA ALA A 106 1.21 4.15 -9.26
C ALA A 106 0.37 3.77 -10.49
N ASP A 107 -0.06 2.52 -10.56
CA ASP A 107 -0.94 2.05 -11.64
C ASP A 107 -2.36 2.59 -11.46
N PHE A 108 -2.83 2.61 -10.21
CA PHE A 108 -4.17 3.04 -9.86
C PHE A 108 -4.17 3.89 -8.59
N VAL A 109 -5.13 4.80 -8.52
CA VAL A 109 -5.41 5.59 -7.32
C VAL A 109 -6.87 5.39 -6.97
N ILE A 110 -7.12 4.96 -5.73
CA ILE A 110 -8.45 4.64 -5.21
C ILE A 110 -8.79 5.66 -4.14
N PHE A 111 -10.01 6.17 -4.20
CA PHE A 111 -10.49 7.14 -3.24
C PHE A 111 -11.30 6.45 -2.16
N SER A 112 -10.86 6.57 -0.91
CA SER A 112 -11.56 5.97 0.22
C SER A 112 -11.47 6.84 1.47
N LYS A 113 -12.55 6.81 2.25
CA LYS A 113 -12.63 7.46 3.57
C LYS A 113 -12.51 6.41 4.67
N PRO A 114 -11.90 6.74 5.83
CA PRO A 114 -11.71 5.83 6.95
C PRO A 114 -13.02 5.23 7.52
N GLU A 115 -14.18 5.78 7.19
CA GLU A 115 -15.48 5.38 7.75
C GLU A 115 -16.39 4.66 6.74
N CYS A 116 -15.89 4.33 5.54
CA CYS A 116 -16.67 3.58 4.56
C CYS A 116 -16.72 2.08 4.90
N TYR A 117 -17.90 1.47 4.72
CA TYR A 117 -18.16 0.05 5.00
C TYR A 117 -17.48 -0.88 3.99
N SER A 118 -16.84 -1.92 4.53
CA SER A 118 -16.26 -3.10 3.88
C SER A 118 -15.16 -2.83 2.84
N TYR A 119 -13.92 -3.09 3.24
CA TYR A 119 -12.75 -3.08 2.36
C TYR A 119 -12.53 -4.43 1.64
N ASN A 120 -13.57 -5.25 1.49
CA ASN A 120 -13.47 -6.60 0.93
C ASN A 120 -12.98 -6.61 -0.53
N TRP A 121 -13.14 -5.50 -1.24
CA TRP A 121 -12.61 -5.31 -2.59
C TRP A 121 -11.07 -5.38 -2.65
N LEU A 122 -10.35 -5.15 -1.53
CA LEU A 122 -8.90 -5.37 -1.46
C LEU A 122 -8.53 -6.84 -1.66
N LEU A 123 -9.44 -7.75 -1.29
CA LEU A 123 -9.22 -9.21 -1.30
C LEU A 123 -9.49 -9.83 -2.68
N THR A 124 -10.13 -9.11 -3.61
CA THR A 124 -10.54 -9.64 -4.92
C THR A 124 -9.53 -9.37 -6.03
N CYS A 125 -8.50 -8.54 -5.82
CA CYS A 125 -7.48 -8.28 -6.86
C CYS A 125 -6.44 -9.41 -7.01
N GLY A 126 -6.49 -10.46 -6.17
CA GLY A 126 -5.62 -11.63 -6.24
C GLY A 126 -6.14 -12.80 -7.10
N THR A 127 -7.28 -12.65 -7.79
CA THR A 127 -7.80 -13.62 -8.78
C THR A 127 -7.41 -13.24 -10.20
#